data_AF-A0A2A4YDK3-F1
#
_entry.id   AF-A0A2A4YDK3-F1
#
_cell.length_a   1.000
_cell.length_b   1.000
_cell.length_c   1.000
_cell.angle_alpha   90.00
_cell.angle_beta   90.00
_cell.angle_gamma   90.00
#
_symmetry.space_group_name_H-M   'P 1'
#
loop_
_entity.id
_entity.type
_entity.pdbx_description
1 polymer ?
#
loop_
_entity_poly.entity_id
_entity_poly.type
_entity_poly.pdbx_seq_one_letter_code
_entity_poly.pdbx_strand_id
1 'polypeptide(L)'
;MNKEYRNITAEEVFFIFKEEHRICSHFDPEADPTVVLTMDSSIEDWRYSMDLLKWEKLSQYLNKEFEIQPNKEEWIEALCPAKEKTMRNVCELISHHARLEVIKPIKLFGKQCLSASLFRSIEKNLSNRGVDTSGLKPSSKIEPFLKSNFGEFIEQINKNFTGVIPEIKMGKTKLDKVDGYSWFLFMITLIASFFWNSIWYIPAVFLLIALTIGYFSNKEFNTKDGMMTIPEIETFRDLIERIIREKYTTQQHL
;
A
#
# COMPACT_ATOMS: atom_id res chain seq x y z
N MET A 1 14.09 3.64 -26.97
CA MET A 1 13.65 4.93 -26.44
C MET A 1 14.62 5.31 -25.34
N ASN A 2 15.27 6.47 -25.41
CA ASN A 2 16.20 6.88 -24.37
C ASN A 2 15.36 7.26 -23.15
N LYS A 3 15.52 6.53 -22.04
CA LYS A 3 14.78 6.83 -20.81
C LYS A 3 15.48 7.97 -20.09
N GLU A 4 14.70 8.93 -19.64
CA GLU A 4 15.19 10.04 -18.84
C GLU A 4 14.77 9.84 -17.40
N TYR A 5 15.67 10.18 -16.49
CA TYR A 5 15.49 10.00 -15.06
C TYR A 5 15.85 11.29 -14.36
N ARG A 6 15.13 11.58 -13.28
CA ARG A 6 15.49 12.63 -12.33
C ARG A 6 15.68 12.04 -10.93
N ASN A 7 16.48 12.67 -10.10
CA ASN A 7 16.53 12.31 -8.68
C ASN A 7 15.23 12.72 -8.00
N ILE A 8 14.78 11.89 -7.06
CA ILE A 8 13.70 12.26 -6.14
C ILE A 8 14.27 13.17 -5.04
N THR A 9 13.49 14.11 -4.54
CA THR A 9 13.86 14.96 -3.39
C THR A 9 13.45 14.32 -2.07
N ALA A 10 14.06 14.74 -0.96
CA ALA A 10 13.70 14.23 0.36
C ALA A 10 12.25 14.58 0.73
N GLU A 11 11.76 15.74 0.32
CA GLU A 11 10.38 16.17 0.52
C GLU A 11 9.38 15.31 -0.26
N GLU A 12 9.73 14.90 -1.49
CA GLU A 12 8.92 13.96 -2.27
C GLU A 12 8.88 12.57 -1.64
N VAL A 13 10.02 12.06 -1.15
CA VAL A 13 10.07 10.79 -0.41
C VAL A 13 9.20 10.86 0.85
N PHE A 14 9.29 11.96 1.61
CA PHE A 14 8.46 12.15 2.79
C PHE A 14 6.97 12.21 2.43
N PHE A 15 6.61 12.86 1.32
CA PHE A 15 5.23 12.92 0.87
C PHE A 15 4.70 11.53 0.46
N ILE A 16 5.55 10.67 -0.13
CA ILE A 16 5.25 9.26 -0.41
C ILE A 16 4.89 8.54 0.90
N PHE A 17 5.75 8.60 1.92
CA PHE A 17 5.48 7.94 3.21
C PHE A 17 4.23 8.47 3.90
N LYS A 18 3.97 9.77 3.82
CA LYS A 18 2.76 10.37 4.38
C LYS A 18 1.50 9.86 3.67
N GLU A 19 1.54 9.74 2.35
CA GLU A 19 0.41 9.21 1.59
C GLU A 19 0.22 7.70 1.80
N GLU A 20 1.31 6.94 1.94
CA GLU A 20 1.24 5.53 2.37
C GLU A 20 0.61 5.38 3.74
N HIS A 21 1.01 6.19 4.73
CA HIS A 21 0.36 6.19 6.03
C HIS A 21 -1.13 6.52 5.92
N ARG A 22 -1.49 7.59 5.19
CA ARG A 22 -2.90 7.98 4.98
C ARG A 22 -3.72 6.86 4.36
N ILE A 23 -3.18 6.17 3.36
CA ILE A 23 -3.88 5.12 2.62
C ILE A 23 -3.92 3.83 3.45
N CYS A 24 -2.78 3.33 3.91
CA CYS A 24 -2.63 1.98 4.45
C CYS A 24 -3.03 1.84 5.93
N SER A 25 -2.89 2.89 6.75
CA SER A 25 -3.16 2.80 8.20
C SER A 25 -4.62 2.43 8.54
N HIS A 26 -5.55 2.66 7.61
CA HIS A 26 -6.96 2.27 7.79
C HIS A 26 -7.21 0.78 7.56
N PHE A 27 -6.26 0.06 6.96
CA PHE A 27 -6.36 -1.35 6.58
C PHE A 27 -5.56 -2.27 7.49
N ASP A 28 -4.64 -1.71 8.27
CA ASP A 28 -3.80 -2.44 9.20
C ASP A 28 -4.26 -2.17 10.65
N PRO A 29 -4.75 -3.18 11.39
CA PRO A 29 -5.21 -3.01 12.76
C PRO A 29 -4.08 -2.67 13.75
N GLU A 30 -2.81 -2.87 13.39
CA GLU A 30 -1.65 -2.52 14.21
C GLU A 30 -1.12 -1.11 13.92
N ALA A 31 -1.53 -0.50 12.81
CA ALA A 31 -1.20 0.89 12.47
C ALA A 31 -2.09 1.90 13.20
N ASP A 32 -1.54 3.08 13.49
CA ASP A 32 -2.26 4.19 14.11
C ASP A 32 -2.57 5.28 13.07
N PRO A 33 -3.83 5.37 12.57
CA PRO A 33 -4.21 6.38 11.57
C PRO A 33 -4.27 7.80 12.14
N THR A 34 -4.19 7.97 13.46
CA THR A 34 -4.31 9.29 14.12
C THR A 34 -2.96 10.00 14.26
N VAL A 35 -1.85 9.28 14.10
CA VAL A 35 -0.51 9.86 14.14
C VAL A 35 -0.29 10.77 12.93
N VAL A 36 0.19 11.99 13.19
CA VAL A 36 0.60 12.92 12.13
C VAL A 36 2.11 12.83 11.96
N LEU A 37 2.55 12.19 10.88
CA LEU A 37 3.96 12.10 10.54
C LEU A 37 4.53 13.46 10.14
N THR A 38 5.77 13.72 10.57
CA THR A 38 6.58 14.88 10.20
C THR A 38 8.00 14.41 9.84
N MET A 39 8.77 15.25 9.15
CA MET A 39 10.18 14.94 8.87
C MET A 39 11.01 14.70 10.14
N ASP A 40 10.60 15.30 11.26
CA ASP A 40 11.31 15.23 12.53
C ASP A 40 10.75 14.11 13.43
N SER A 41 9.72 13.38 13.00
CA SER A 41 9.24 12.16 13.68
C SER A 41 10.37 11.15 13.77
N SER A 42 10.52 10.51 14.93
CA SER A 42 11.56 9.50 15.12
C SER A 42 11.27 8.26 14.27
N ILE A 43 12.30 7.48 13.97
CA ILE A 43 12.12 6.18 13.29
C ILE A 43 11.30 5.22 14.15
N GLU A 44 11.38 5.31 15.48
CA GLU A 44 10.52 4.54 16.38
C GLU A 44 9.04 4.92 16.20
N ASP A 45 8.71 6.22 16.20
CA ASP A 45 7.34 6.71 16.02
C ASP A 45 6.79 6.33 14.64
N TRP A 46 7.59 6.54 13.60
CA TRP A 46 7.20 6.16 12.24
C TRP A 46 6.90 4.67 12.15
N ARG A 47 7.78 3.83 12.70
CA ARG A 47 7.59 2.38 12.67
C ARG A 47 6.37 1.94 13.48
N TYR A 48 6.14 2.55 14.64
CA TYR A 48 4.96 2.24 15.45
C TYR A 48 3.66 2.65 14.74
N SER A 49 3.64 3.82 14.10
CA SER A 49 2.43 4.34 13.44
C SER A 49 1.95 3.53 12.24
N MET A 50 2.82 2.70 11.67
CA MET A 50 2.59 1.97 10.42
C MET A 50 2.88 0.46 10.54
N ASP A 51 3.04 -0.06 11.77
CA ASP A 51 3.49 -1.44 12.04
C ASP A 51 4.71 -1.89 11.20
N LEU A 52 5.72 -1.02 11.11
CA LEU A 52 6.90 -1.31 10.30
C LEU A 52 7.89 -2.22 11.03
N LEU A 53 8.47 -3.10 10.23
CA LEU A 53 9.52 -4.03 10.64
C LEU A 53 10.76 -3.32 11.19
N LYS A 54 11.63 -4.08 11.85
CA LYS A 54 12.95 -3.61 12.29
C LYS A 54 13.84 -3.23 11.10
N TRP A 55 14.87 -2.44 11.36
CA TRP A 55 15.69 -1.75 10.37
C TRP A 55 16.24 -2.68 9.27
N GLU A 56 16.61 -3.93 9.58
CA GLU A 56 17.16 -4.87 8.60
C GLU A 56 16.14 -5.20 7.51
N LYS A 57 14.89 -5.47 7.90
CA LYS A 57 13.83 -5.82 6.95
C LYS A 57 13.23 -4.57 6.31
N LEU A 58 13.11 -3.49 7.07
CA LEU A 58 12.64 -2.21 6.55
C LEU A 58 13.56 -1.68 5.44
N SER A 59 14.89 -1.71 5.64
CA SER A 59 15.84 -1.30 4.60
C SER A 59 15.75 -2.17 3.34
N GLN A 60 15.57 -3.49 3.48
CA GLN A 60 15.35 -4.39 2.34
C GLN A 60 14.06 -4.06 1.59
N TYR A 61 12.99 -3.76 2.31
CA TYR A 61 11.73 -3.33 1.72
C TYR A 61 11.90 -2.00 0.96
N LEU A 62 12.51 -0.99 1.59
CA LEU A 62 12.75 0.33 0.97
C LEU A 62 13.68 0.23 -0.25
N ASN A 63 14.69 -0.64 -0.21
CA ASN A 63 15.54 -0.94 -1.37
C ASN A 63 14.71 -1.46 -2.54
N LYS A 64 13.77 -2.37 -2.28
CA LYS A 64 12.87 -2.90 -3.30
C LYS A 64 11.93 -1.80 -3.79
N GLU A 65 11.26 -1.08 -2.89
CA GLU A 65 10.32 -0.01 -3.18
C GLU A 65 10.91 1.08 -4.08
N PHE A 66 12.04 1.65 -3.68
CA PHE A 66 12.70 2.74 -4.38
C PHE A 66 13.69 2.29 -5.45
N GLU A 67 13.90 0.97 -5.60
CA GLU A 67 14.84 0.38 -6.57
C GLU A 67 16.28 0.88 -6.34
N ILE A 68 16.70 0.95 -5.08
CA ILE A 68 18.01 1.46 -4.63
C ILE A 68 18.85 0.38 -3.96
N GLN A 69 20.17 0.62 -3.86
CA GLN A 69 21.11 -0.30 -3.22
C GLN A 69 22.13 0.44 -2.31
N PRO A 70 21.71 1.26 -1.32
CA PRO A 70 22.61 1.74 -0.28
C PRO A 70 23.22 0.57 0.48
N ASN A 71 24.43 0.77 0.98
CA ASN A 71 25.10 -0.22 1.80
C ASN A 71 24.49 -0.29 3.22
N LYS A 72 24.96 -1.26 4.00
CA LYS A 72 24.43 -1.52 5.34
C LYS A 72 24.71 -0.37 6.29
N GLU A 73 25.89 0.23 6.20
CA GLU A 73 26.35 1.31 7.06
C GLU A 73 25.50 2.57 6.85
N GLU A 74 25.19 2.91 5.59
CA GLU A 74 24.27 3.99 5.23
C GLU A 74 22.89 3.77 5.87
N TRP A 75 22.34 2.56 5.78
CA TRP A 75 21.05 2.25 6.40
C TRP A 75 21.06 2.30 7.92
N ILE A 76 22.15 1.83 8.56
CA ILE A 76 22.32 1.94 10.01
C ILE A 76 22.38 3.42 10.41
N GLU A 77 23.12 4.25 9.68
CA GLU A 77 23.22 5.68 9.97
C GLU A 77 21.88 6.40 9.82
N ALA A 78 21.03 5.98 8.89
CA ALA A 78 19.71 6.56 8.67
C ALA A 78 18.62 6.06 9.65
N LEU A 79 18.69 4.79 10.08
CA LEU A 79 17.62 4.13 10.85
C LEU A 79 17.94 3.91 12.34
N CYS A 80 19.21 3.99 12.74
CA CYS A 80 19.66 3.61 14.08
C CYS A 80 20.46 4.72 14.79
N PRO A 81 20.25 4.94 16.11
CA PRO A 81 19.22 4.33 16.93
C PRO A 81 17.82 4.92 16.64
N ALA A 82 16.79 4.08 16.64
CA ALA A 82 15.45 4.46 16.15
C ALA A 82 14.78 5.62 16.90
N LYS A 83 15.15 5.83 18.18
CA LYS A 83 14.65 6.92 19.02
C LYS A 83 15.27 8.29 18.72
N GLU A 84 16.45 8.31 18.12
CA GLU A 84 17.21 9.53 17.86
C GLU A 84 17.18 9.91 16.37
N LYS A 85 17.21 8.90 15.49
CA LYS A 85 17.09 9.12 14.05
C LYS A 85 15.67 9.47 13.67
N THR A 86 15.54 10.25 12.60
CA THR A 86 14.28 10.84 12.16
C THR A 86 13.93 10.40 10.74
N MET A 87 12.67 10.53 10.35
CA MET A 87 12.23 10.29 8.98
C MET A 87 13.03 11.08 7.95
N ARG A 88 13.48 12.30 8.29
CA ARG A 88 14.37 13.11 7.45
C ARG A 88 15.63 12.36 7.03
N ASN A 89 16.28 11.66 7.96
CA ASN A 89 17.52 10.92 7.65
C ASN A 89 17.28 9.83 6.60
N VAL A 90 16.14 9.14 6.68
CA VAL A 90 15.74 8.12 5.70
C VAL A 90 15.38 8.76 4.36
N CYS A 91 14.62 9.85 4.38
CA CYS A 91 14.21 10.56 3.17
C CYS A 91 15.41 11.12 2.41
N GLU A 92 16.38 11.69 3.14
CA GLU A 92 17.65 12.15 2.58
C GLU A 92 18.42 10.97 1.96
N LEU A 93 18.62 9.87 2.69
CA LEU A 93 19.32 8.70 2.14
C LEU A 93 18.67 8.21 0.85
N ILE A 94 17.35 8.02 0.83
CA ILE A 94 16.62 7.57 -0.36
C ILE A 94 16.80 8.57 -1.50
N SER A 95 16.71 9.88 -1.24
CA SER A 95 16.86 10.91 -2.27
C SER A 95 18.23 10.91 -2.97
N HIS A 96 19.29 10.47 -2.27
CA HIS A 96 20.64 10.37 -2.85
C HIS A 96 20.76 9.22 -3.86
N HIS A 97 19.97 8.15 -3.69
CA HIS A 97 20.08 6.94 -4.50
C HIS A 97 18.94 6.77 -5.50
N ALA A 98 17.73 7.22 -5.15
CA ALA A 98 16.52 6.95 -5.89
C ALA A 98 16.30 7.90 -7.05
N ARG A 99 15.75 7.35 -8.14
CA ARG A 99 15.42 8.10 -9.35
C ARG A 99 14.02 7.76 -9.84
N LEU A 100 13.35 8.74 -10.39
CA LEU A 100 12.05 8.59 -11.03
C LEU A 100 12.18 8.72 -12.55
N GLU A 101 11.47 7.86 -13.28
CA GLU A 101 11.38 7.93 -14.74
C GLU A 101 10.57 9.18 -15.14
N VAL A 102 11.14 10.00 -16.01
CA VAL A 102 10.45 11.16 -16.58
C VAL A 102 9.54 10.68 -17.71
N ILE A 103 8.23 10.69 -17.46
CA ILE A 103 7.24 10.19 -18.42
C ILE A 103 6.94 11.27 -19.46
N LYS A 104 7.40 11.04 -20.70
CA LYS A 104 7.14 11.92 -21.84
C LYS A 104 6.05 11.35 -22.75
N PRO A 105 5.22 12.19 -23.39
CA PRO A 105 4.26 11.74 -24.38
C PRO A 105 4.92 10.89 -25.48
N ILE A 106 4.23 9.82 -25.88
CA ILE A 106 4.65 8.98 -27.00
C ILE A 106 3.79 9.25 -28.23
N LYS A 107 4.36 9.06 -29.42
CA LYS A 107 3.66 9.25 -30.68
C LYS A 107 2.81 8.03 -31.02
N LEU A 108 1.48 8.19 -31.05
CA LEU A 108 0.51 7.20 -31.52
C LEU A 108 -0.31 7.79 -32.66
N PHE A 109 -0.36 7.09 -33.80
CA PHE A 109 -1.08 7.54 -35.00
C PHE A 109 -0.78 9.00 -35.39
N GLY A 110 0.49 9.41 -35.28
CA GLY A 110 0.92 10.77 -35.61
C GLY A 110 0.79 11.79 -34.47
N LYS A 111 0.04 11.51 -33.39
CA LYS A 111 -0.22 12.44 -32.29
C LYS A 111 0.58 12.08 -31.04
N GLN A 112 1.03 13.10 -30.31
CA GLN A 112 1.64 12.92 -29.00
C GLN A 112 0.56 12.56 -27.97
N CYS A 113 0.75 11.47 -27.23
CA CYS A 113 -0.24 10.94 -26.30
C CYS A 113 0.40 10.64 -24.94
N LEU A 114 0.14 11.52 -23.95
CA LEU A 114 0.61 11.36 -22.57
C LEU A 114 -0.10 10.21 -21.84
N SER A 115 -1.41 10.05 -22.07
CA SER A 115 -2.21 8.98 -21.46
C SER A 115 -1.66 7.59 -21.80
N ALA A 116 -1.20 7.39 -23.04
CA ALA A 116 -0.63 6.11 -23.46
C ALA A 116 0.74 5.84 -22.86
N SER A 117 1.60 6.87 -22.71
CA SER A 117 2.88 6.71 -22.01
C SER A 117 2.67 6.42 -20.52
N LEU A 118 1.70 7.07 -19.88
CA LEU A 118 1.33 6.81 -18.48
C LEU A 118 0.83 5.39 -18.27
N PHE A 119 -0.12 4.94 -19.11
CA PHE A 119 -0.63 3.57 -19.05
C PHE A 119 0.50 2.54 -19.16
N ARG A 120 1.38 2.70 -20.17
CA ARG A 120 2.53 1.79 -20.36
C ARG A 120 3.52 1.84 -19.21
N SER A 121 3.70 3.00 -18.59
CA SER A 121 4.57 3.13 -17.42
C SER A 121 3.99 2.40 -16.21
N ILE A 122 2.69 2.56 -15.95
CA ILE A 122 1.98 1.84 -14.88
C ILE A 122 2.05 0.33 -15.11
N GLU A 123 1.68 -0.13 -16.31
CA GLU A 123 1.72 -1.52 -16.72
C GLU A 123 3.12 -2.12 -16.48
N LYS A 124 4.16 -1.48 -17.01
CA LYS A 124 5.55 -1.92 -16.85
C LYS A 124 6.00 -1.98 -15.39
N ASN A 125 5.67 -0.94 -14.60
CA ASN A 125 6.08 -0.88 -13.19
C ASN A 125 5.41 -1.98 -12.36
N LEU A 126 4.15 -2.29 -12.66
CA LEU A 126 3.43 -3.42 -12.06
C LEU A 126 4.01 -4.77 -12.49
N SER A 127 4.32 -4.95 -13.79
CA SER A 127 4.97 -6.18 -14.26
C SER A 127 6.33 -6.41 -13.58
N ASN A 128 7.11 -5.35 -13.39
CA ASN A 128 8.40 -5.41 -12.68
C ASN A 128 8.26 -5.85 -11.22
N ARG A 129 7.07 -5.68 -10.62
CA ARG A 129 6.74 -6.17 -9.27
C ARG A 129 6.23 -7.61 -9.26
N GLY A 130 6.17 -8.27 -10.41
CA GLY A 130 5.67 -9.65 -10.55
C GLY A 130 4.16 -9.75 -10.72
N VAL A 131 3.47 -8.63 -10.93
CA VAL A 131 2.03 -8.64 -11.20
C VAL A 131 1.78 -9.00 -12.67
N ASP A 132 0.84 -9.92 -12.93
CA ASP A 132 0.43 -10.24 -14.30
C ASP A 132 -0.41 -9.09 -14.90
N THR A 133 0.15 -8.44 -15.91
CA THR A 133 -0.51 -7.33 -16.63
C THR A 133 -0.89 -7.68 -18.07
N SER A 134 -0.73 -8.94 -18.50
CA SER A 134 -0.91 -9.35 -19.91
C SER A 134 -2.29 -9.03 -20.51
N GLY A 135 -3.33 -8.98 -19.66
CA GLY A 135 -4.70 -8.63 -20.03
C GLY A 135 -5.09 -7.17 -19.73
N LEU A 136 -4.17 -6.35 -19.23
CA LEU A 136 -4.48 -5.02 -18.74
C LEU A 136 -4.79 -4.06 -19.91
N LYS A 137 -5.90 -3.34 -19.81
CA LYS A 137 -6.33 -2.33 -20.78
C LYS A 137 -6.73 -1.06 -20.04
N PRO A 138 -6.76 0.11 -20.71
CA PRO A 138 -7.28 1.32 -20.07
C PRO A 138 -8.72 1.18 -19.55
N SER A 139 -9.54 0.34 -20.19
CA SER A 139 -10.92 0.04 -19.75
C SER A 139 -11.01 -1.06 -18.69
N SER A 140 -9.90 -1.66 -18.26
CA SER A 140 -9.91 -2.66 -17.18
C SER A 140 -10.33 -1.99 -15.88
N LYS A 141 -11.19 -2.65 -15.11
CA LYS A 141 -11.61 -2.19 -13.79
C LYS A 141 -10.45 -2.24 -12.80
N ILE A 142 -10.37 -1.26 -11.90
CA ILE A 142 -9.34 -1.22 -10.86
C ILE A 142 -9.65 -2.20 -9.74
N GLU A 143 -10.90 -2.32 -9.31
CA GLU A 143 -11.25 -3.11 -8.12
C GLU A 143 -10.67 -4.54 -8.12
N PRO A 144 -10.86 -5.37 -9.17
CA PRO A 144 -10.29 -6.72 -9.17
C PRO A 144 -8.77 -6.71 -9.03
N PHE A 145 -8.11 -5.72 -9.63
CA PHE A 145 -6.67 -5.56 -9.57
C PHE A 145 -6.21 -5.13 -8.17
N LEU A 146 -6.91 -4.17 -7.58
CA LEU A 146 -6.65 -3.63 -6.24
C LEU A 146 -6.82 -4.71 -5.17
N LYS A 147 -7.83 -5.57 -5.26
CA LYS A 147 -8.05 -6.67 -4.31
C LYS A 147 -6.94 -7.71 -4.34
N SER A 148 -6.45 -8.06 -5.53
CA SER A 148 -5.45 -9.13 -5.68
C SER A 148 -4.01 -8.64 -5.54
N ASN A 149 -3.74 -7.36 -5.75
CA ASN A 149 -2.38 -6.79 -5.79
C ASN A 149 -2.32 -5.45 -5.05
N PHE A 150 -2.97 -5.36 -3.88
CA PHE A 150 -3.14 -4.10 -3.16
C PHE A 150 -1.81 -3.40 -2.90
N GLY A 151 -0.86 -4.11 -2.26
CA GLY A 151 0.45 -3.55 -1.91
C GLY A 151 1.19 -3.04 -3.15
N GLU A 152 1.36 -3.90 -4.15
CA GLU A 152 2.08 -3.56 -5.38
C GLU A 152 1.42 -2.39 -6.14
N PHE A 153 0.09 -2.34 -6.16
CA PHE A 153 -0.64 -1.24 -6.79
C PHE A 153 -0.43 0.08 -6.04
N ILE A 154 -0.65 0.09 -4.71
CA ILE A 154 -0.51 1.30 -3.89
C ILE A 154 0.93 1.80 -3.94
N GLU A 155 1.92 0.95 -3.69
CA GLU A 155 3.35 1.30 -3.76
C GLU A 155 3.73 1.92 -5.11
N GLN A 156 3.36 1.28 -6.23
CA GLN A 156 3.76 1.77 -7.55
C GLN A 156 3.08 3.07 -7.95
N ILE A 157 1.78 3.19 -7.66
CA ILE A 157 1.06 4.43 -7.98
C ILE A 157 1.54 5.54 -7.05
N ASN A 158 1.65 5.29 -5.74
CA ASN A 158 2.08 6.31 -4.78
C ASN A 158 3.52 6.80 -5.03
N LYS A 159 4.47 5.90 -5.34
CA LYS A 159 5.85 6.29 -5.66
C LYS A 159 5.98 7.21 -6.87
N ASN A 160 5.25 6.89 -7.95
CA ASN A 160 5.39 7.61 -9.22
C ASN A 160 4.41 8.79 -9.34
N PHE A 161 3.28 8.71 -8.64
CA PHE A 161 2.10 9.57 -8.75
C PHE A 161 1.53 9.78 -7.35
N THR A 162 2.32 10.41 -6.47
CA THR A 162 1.97 10.62 -5.06
C THR A 162 0.81 11.61 -4.91
N GLY A 163 -0.12 11.35 -3.98
CA GLY A 163 -1.25 12.26 -3.66
C GLY A 163 -2.49 12.06 -4.54
N VAL A 164 -2.56 10.96 -5.28
CA VAL A 164 -3.51 10.77 -6.39
C VAL A 164 -4.64 9.89 -6.00
N ILE A 165 -4.30 8.83 -5.29
CA ILE A 165 -5.19 7.77 -4.87
C ILE A 165 -6.17 8.41 -3.87
N PRO A 166 -7.45 8.52 -4.20
CA PRO A 166 -8.47 9.00 -3.27
C PRO A 166 -8.63 8.06 -2.07
N GLU A 167 -9.64 8.34 -1.26
CA GLU A 167 -10.08 7.39 -0.24
C GLU A 167 -10.50 6.05 -0.87
N ILE A 168 -9.94 4.96 -0.32
CA ILE A 168 -10.31 3.59 -0.68
C ILE A 168 -11.42 3.15 0.26
N LYS A 169 -12.52 2.63 -0.30
CA LYS A 169 -13.67 2.16 0.48
C LYS A 169 -13.76 0.65 0.47
N MET A 170 -13.95 0.10 1.66
CA MET A 170 -14.21 -1.32 1.88
C MET A 170 -15.71 -1.57 1.96
N GLY A 171 -16.16 -2.56 1.18
CA GLY A 171 -17.48 -3.14 1.35
C GLY A 171 -17.57 -3.92 2.66
N LYS A 172 -18.79 -4.12 3.16
CA LYS A 172 -19.07 -5.02 4.28
C LYS A 172 -19.65 -6.31 3.74
N THR A 173 -19.11 -7.44 4.17
CA THR A 173 -19.73 -8.73 3.87
C THR A 173 -20.99 -8.91 4.72
N LYS A 174 -21.86 -9.86 4.35
CA LYS A 174 -23.04 -10.17 5.17
C LYS A 174 -22.66 -10.80 6.50
N LEU A 175 -21.49 -11.44 6.55
CA LEU A 175 -21.05 -12.26 7.66
C LEU A 175 -20.09 -11.54 8.61
N ASP A 176 -19.58 -10.35 8.27
CA ASP A 176 -18.59 -9.63 9.11
C ASP A 176 -19.02 -9.49 10.57
N LYS A 177 -20.29 -9.11 10.82
CA LYS A 177 -20.80 -8.98 12.19
C LYS A 177 -20.88 -10.33 12.90
N VAL A 178 -21.31 -11.37 12.19
CA VAL A 178 -21.48 -12.71 12.75
C VAL A 178 -20.13 -13.35 13.05
N ASP A 179 -19.13 -13.11 12.19
CA ASP A 179 -17.76 -13.54 12.37
C ASP A 179 -17.17 -12.95 13.66
N GLY A 180 -17.32 -11.63 13.86
CA GLY A 180 -16.89 -10.97 15.09
C GLY A 180 -17.54 -11.55 16.36
N TYR A 181 -18.85 -11.81 16.35
CA TYR A 181 -19.52 -12.46 17.48
C TYR A 181 -19.05 -13.89 17.71
N SER A 182 -18.74 -14.63 16.64
CA SER A 182 -18.27 -16.01 16.74
C SER A 182 -16.90 -16.08 17.41
N TRP A 183 -15.99 -15.18 17.04
CA TRP A 183 -14.69 -15.02 17.71
C TRP A 183 -14.84 -14.60 19.18
N PHE A 184 -15.76 -13.69 19.47
CA PHE A 184 -16.03 -13.27 20.85
C PHE A 184 -16.53 -14.42 21.73
N LEU A 185 -17.47 -15.23 21.23
CA LEU A 185 -17.98 -16.42 21.93
C LEU A 185 -16.91 -17.48 22.12
N PHE A 186 -16.04 -17.67 21.11
CA PHE A 186 -14.86 -18.53 21.24
C PHE A 186 -13.96 -18.06 22.40
N MET A 187 -13.63 -16.76 22.47
CA MET A 187 -12.76 -16.23 23.53
C MET A 187 -13.37 -16.39 24.93
N ILE A 188 -14.67 -16.09 25.10
CA ILE A 188 -15.36 -16.26 26.39
C ILE A 188 -15.34 -17.72 26.83
N THR A 189 -15.70 -18.63 25.92
CA THR A 189 -15.78 -20.05 26.26
C THR A 189 -14.39 -20.63 26.53
N LEU A 190 -13.37 -20.18 25.81
CA LEU A 190 -11.97 -20.55 26.05
C LEU A 190 -11.55 -20.16 27.46
N ILE A 191 -11.82 -18.92 27.89
CA ILE A 191 -11.53 -18.46 29.26
C ILE A 191 -12.31 -19.29 30.28
N ALA A 192 -13.60 -19.55 30.06
CA ALA A 192 -14.42 -20.34 30.98
C ALA A 192 -13.92 -21.80 31.13
N SER A 193 -13.34 -22.37 30.08
CA SER A 193 -12.82 -23.75 30.10
C SER A 193 -11.66 -23.96 31.07
N PHE A 194 -10.88 -22.91 31.39
CA PHE A 194 -9.84 -22.98 32.41
C PHE A 194 -10.39 -23.20 33.83
N PHE A 195 -11.62 -22.74 34.08
CA PHE A 195 -12.28 -22.86 35.38
C PHE A 195 -13.17 -24.10 35.48
N TRP A 196 -13.49 -24.74 34.35
CA TRP A 196 -14.40 -25.89 34.30
C TRP A 196 -13.94 -26.93 33.28
N ASN A 197 -13.13 -27.89 33.76
CA ASN A 197 -12.47 -28.88 32.91
C ASN A 197 -13.42 -29.78 32.09
N SER A 198 -14.70 -29.86 32.47
CA SER A 198 -15.72 -30.63 31.74
C SER A 198 -16.23 -29.95 30.45
N ILE A 199 -15.82 -28.72 30.14
CA ILE A 199 -16.47 -27.87 29.11
C ILE A 199 -15.50 -27.54 27.95
N TRP A 200 -14.32 -28.15 27.91
CA TRP A 200 -13.26 -27.86 26.92
C TRP A 200 -13.66 -28.09 25.44
N TYR A 201 -14.72 -28.86 25.17
CA TYR A 201 -15.25 -29.06 23.82
C TYR A 201 -16.05 -27.86 23.29
N ILE A 202 -16.61 -27.01 24.16
CA ILE A 202 -17.40 -25.84 23.73
C ILE A 202 -16.56 -24.81 22.96
N PRO A 203 -15.36 -24.40 23.44
CA PRO A 203 -14.45 -23.56 22.66
C PRO A 203 -14.11 -24.16 21.29
N ALA A 204 -13.90 -25.47 21.22
CA ALA A 204 -13.57 -26.14 19.95
C ALA A 204 -14.72 -26.01 18.93
N VAL A 205 -15.97 -26.12 19.37
CA VAL A 205 -17.15 -25.90 18.50
C VAL A 205 -17.21 -24.46 18.00
N PHE A 206 -17.04 -23.47 18.88
CA PHE A 206 -17.06 -22.06 18.48
C PHE A 206 -15.89 -21.68 17.58
N LEU A 207 -14.70 -22.25 17.80
CA LEU A 207 -13.56 -22.09 16.91
C LEU A 207 -13.88 -22.59 15.49
N LEU A 208 -14.44 -23.80 15.36
CA LEU A 208 -14.83 -24.34 14.05
C LEU A 208 -15.90 -23.47 13.37
N ILE A 209 -16.87 -22.96 14.12
CA ILE A 209 -17.89 -22.04 13.60
C ILE A 209 -17.23 -20.74 13.11
N ALA A 210 -16.37 -20.13 13.92
CA ALA A 210 -15.66 -18.90 13.57
C ALA A 210 -14.79 -19.09 12.32
N LEU A 211 -14.02 -20.18 12.23
CA LEU A 211 -13.22 -20.50 11.04
C LEU A 211 -14.09 -20.71 9.80
N THR A 212 -15.23 -21.37 9.94
CA THR A 212 -16.16 -21.62 8.82
C THR A 212 -16.78 -20.32 8.33
N ILE A 213 -17.25 -19.47 9.24
CA ILE A 213 -17.85 -18.17 8.90
C ILE A 213 -16.80 -17.24 8.31
N GLY A 214 -15.61 -17.15 8.91
CA GLY A 214 -14.48 -16.41 8.37
C GLY A 214 -14.08 -16.85 6.96
N TYR A 215 -14.07 -18.16 6.69
CA TYR A 215 -13.84 -18.69 5.34
C TYR A 215 -14.90 -18.22 4.34
N PHE A 216 -16.19 -18.31 4.68
CA PHE A 216 -17.27 -17.84 3.80
C PHE A 216 -17.27 -16.32 3.63
N SER A 217 -16.97 -15.56 4.69
CA SER A 217 -16.82 -14.11 4.66
C SER A 217 -15.69 -13.70 3.71
N ASN A 218 -14.51 -14.29 3.87
CA ASN A 218 -13.37 -14.05 2.98
C ASN A 218 -13.67 -14.44 1.53
N LYS A 219 -14.39 -15.54 1.31
CA LYS A 219 -14.84 -15.93 -0.04
C LYS A 219 -15.81 -14.89 -0.63
N GLU A 220 -16.76 -14.40 0.15
CA GLU A 220 -17.68 -13.34 -0.28
C GLU A 220 -16.92 -12.06 -0.62
N PHE A 221 -16.01 -11.63 0.25
CA PHE A 221 -15.14 -10.47 0.04
C PHE A 221 -14.36 -10.59 -1.27
N ASN A 222 -13.76 -11.75 -1.55
CA ASN A 222 -12.95 -11.93 -2.75
C ASN A 222 -13.77 -12.06 -4.04
N THR A 223 -14.98 -12.61 -3.98
CA THR A 223 -15.78 -12.91 -5.18
C THR A 223 -16.76 -11.80 -5.59
N LYS A 224 -17.17 -10.95 -4.66
CA LYS A 224 -18.11 -9.87 -4.97
C LYS A 224 -17.41 -8.59 -5.41
N ASP A 225 -18.04 -7.92 -6.36
CA ASP A 225 -17.74 -6.53 -6.73
C ASP A 225 -18.22 -5.57 -5.63
N GLY A 226 -17.65 -4.37 -5.59
CA GLY A 226 -17.91 -3.35 -4.58
C GLY A 226 -17.24 -3.60 -3.22
N MET A 227 -16.30 -4.54 -3.11
CA MET A 227 -15.67 -4.93 -1.85
C MET A 227 -14.42 -4.12 -1.51
N MET A 228 -13.68 -3.66 -2.52
CA MET A 228 -12.55 -2.74 -2.33
C MET A 228 -12.49 -1.80 -3.54
N THR A 229 -12.94 -0.58 -3.35
CA THR A 229 -13.16 0.37 -4.45
C THR A 229 -12.49 1.70 -4.20
N ILE A 230 -12.16 2.38 -5.29
CA ILE A 230 -11.85 3.80 -5.28
C ILE A 230 -13.04 4.47 -5.96
N PRO A 231 -13.99 5.07 -5.22
CA PRO A 231 -15.29 5.48 -5.79
C PRO A 231 -15.19 6.41 -7.00
N GLU A 232 -14.13 7.23 -7.06
CA GLU A 232 -13.88 8.18 -8.15
C GLU A 232 -13.10 7.59 -9.33
N ILE A 233 -12.66 6.33 -9.24
CA ILE A 233 -11.77 5.70 -10.21
C ILE A 233 -12.24 4.25 -10.47
N GLU A 234 -13.07 4.06 -11.49
CA GLU A 234 -13.57 2.73 -11.86
C GLU A 234 -12.52 1.94 -12.67
N THR A 235 -11.84 2.63 -13.59
CA THR A 235 -10.92 2.01 -14.56
C THR A 235 -9.52 2.63 -14.56
N PHE A 236 -8.56 1.94 -15.18
CA PHE A 236 -7.21 2.48 -15.37
C PHE A 236 -7.19 3.78 -16.19
N ARG A 237 -8.16 3.97 -17.10
CA ARG A 237 -8.35 5.24 -17.81
C ARG A 237 -8.68 6.36 -16.85
N ASP A 238 -9.60 6.14 -15.92
CA ASP A 238 -10.01 7.15 -14.94
C ASP A 238 -8.82 7.54 -14.05
N LEU A 239 -7.97 6.56 -13.69
CA LEU A 239 -6.73 6.80 -12.96
C LEU A 239 -5.80 7.71 -13.77
N ILE A 240 -5.62 7.43 -15.06
CA ILE A 240 -4.78 8.21 -15.97
C ILE A 240 -5.32 9.62 -16.18
N GLU A 241 -6.63 9.79 -16.29
CA GLU A 241 -7.25 11.10 -16.43
C GLU A 241 -7.10 11.92 -15.15
N ARG A 242 -7.30 11.30 -13.98
CA ARG A 242 -6.95 11.90 -12.70
C ARG A 242 -5.46 12.25 -12.66
N ILE A 243 -4.61 11.39 -13.24
CA ILE A 243 -3.19 11.65 -13.32
C ILE A 243 -2.83 12.95 -14.00
N ILE A 244 -3.42 13.14 -15.15
CA ILE A 244 -3.16 14.32 -15.95
C ILE A 244 -3.75 15.57 -15.28
N ARG A 245 -4.87 15.43 -14.57
CA ARG A 245 -5.58 16.55 -13.93
C ARG A 245 -4.86 17.11 -12.71
N GLU A 246 -4.43 16.26 -11.78
CA GLU A 246 -3.94 16.74 -10.47
C GLU A 246 -2.50 17.28 -10.50
N LYS A 247 -1.79 17.25 -11.65
CA LYS A 247 -0.41 17.76 -11.83
C LYS A 247 0.48 17.47 -10.61
N TYR A 248 0.84 16.22 -10.45
CA TYR A 248 1.40 15.68 -9.21
C TYR A 248 2.66 16.35 -8.71
N THR A 249 2.77 16.38 -7.39
CA THR A 249 3.93 16.89 -6.64
C THR A 249 5.24 16.31 -7.18
N THR A 250 5.27 15.02 -7.54
CA THR A 250 6.43 14.33 -8.11
C THR A 250 6.75 14.69 -9.58
N GLN A 251 6.12 15.67 -10.20
CA GLN A 251 6.55 16.21 -11.51
C GLN A 251 6.40 17.72 -11.64
N GLN A 252 6.16 18.45 -10.53
CA GLN A 252 5.95 19.92 -10.56
C GLN A 252 7.19 20.76 -10.93
N HIS A 253 8.36 20.15 -11.12
CA HIS A 253 9.61 20.85 -11.45
C HIS A 253 10.13 20.61 -12.88
N LEU A 254 9.27 20.17 -13.80
CA LEU A 254 9.55 20.16 -15.25
C LEU A 254 8.94 21.38 -15.96
#